data_AF-A0A2G9T8F4-F1
#
_entry.id   AF-A0A2G9T8F4-F1
#
_cell.length_a   1.000
_cell.length_b   1.000
_cell.length_c   1.000
_cell.angle_alpha   90.00
_cell.angle_beta   90.00
_cell.angle_gamma   90.00
#
_symmetry.space_group_name_H-M   'P 1'
#
loop_
_entity.id
_entity.type
_entity.pdbx_description
1 polymer ?
#
loop_
_entity_poly.entity_id
_entity_poly.type
_entity_poly.pdbx_seq_one_letter_code
_entity_poly.pdbx_strand_id
1 'polypeptide(L)' 'MRLNYCTLLELWMKSDFGCSEEMATIIAMLQVQDVFLTPTRNRNRSEEVKRRFAAEEGDHIAYLNMYTMFIQ' A
#
# COMPACT_ATOMS: atom_id res chain seq x y z
N MET A 1 -12.09 10.66 8.36
CA MET A 1 -11.14 10.97 7.26
C MET A 1 -11.20 10.02 6.06
N ARG A 2 -11.96 8.90 6.07
CA ARG A 2 -11.99 7.93 4.96
C ARG A 2 -12.66 8.39 3.66
N LEU A 3 -13.49 9.45 3.70
CA LEU A 3 -14.27 9.89 2.54
C LEU A 3 -13.52 10.79 1.53
N ASN A 4 -12.34 11.33 1.86
CA ASN A 4 -11.65 12.27 0.96
C ASN A 4 -10.84 11.59 -0.16
N TYR A 5 -10.50 10.31 0.00
CA TYR A 5 -9.62 9.62 -0.95
C TYR A 5 -10.38 8.99 -2.13
N CYS A 6 -11.63 8.56 -1.94
CA CYS A 6 -12.46 8.04 -3.05
C CYS A 6 -12.78 9.12 -4.09
N THR A 7 -13.06 10.35 -3.67
CA THR A 7 -13.33 11.47 -4.59
C THR A 7 -12.08 11.91 -5.36
N LEU A 8 -10.89 11.78 -4.77
CA LEU A 8 -9.62 11.96 -5.49
C LEU A 8 -9.41 10.88 -6.56
N LEU A 9 -9.79 9.63 -6.29
CA LEU A 9 -9.63 8.51 -7.21
C LEU A 9 -10.40 8.74 -8.54
N GLU A 10 -11.61 9.29 -8.46
CA GLU A 10 -12.42 9.65 -9.64
C GLU A 10 -11.75 10.72 -10.53
N LEU A 11 -11.02 11.65 -9.94
CA LEU A 11 -10.29 12.71 -10.66
C LEU A 11 -9.02 12.17 -11.33
N TRP A 12 -8.32 11.26 -10.66
CA TRP A 12 -7.09 10.66 -11.17
C TRP A 12 -7.35 9.61 -12.26
N MET A 13 -8.40 8.79 -12.13
CA MET A 13 -8.83 7.87 -13.20
C MET A 13 -9.27 8.60 -14.48
N LYS A 14 -9.72 9.85 -14.35
CA LYS A 14 -10.04 10.72 -15.49
C LYS A 14 -8.80 11.28 -16.20
N SER A 15 -7.63 11.25 -15.56
CA SER A 15 -6.38 11.66 -16.21
C SER A 15 -5.77 10.45 -16.91
N ASP A 16 -5.43 10.57 -18.20
CA ASP A 16 -4.82 9.53 -19.05
C ASP A 16 -3.37 9.19 -18.65
N PHE A 17 -3.10 8.98 -17.36
CA PHE A 17 -1.86 8.41 -16.89
C PHE A 17 -1.99 6.89 -16.84
N GLY A 18 -1.09 6.18 -17.50
CA GLY A 18 -1.03 4.71 -17.51
C GLY A 18 -0.65 4.07 -16.17
N CYS A 19 -0.66 4.82 -15.07
CA CYS A 19 -0.35 4.36 -13.71
C CYS A 19 -1.55 4.48 -12.75
N SER A 20 -2.76 4.57 -13.30
CA SER A 20 -3.98 4.78 -12.52
C SER A 20 -4.34 3.56 -11.66
N GLU A 21 -3.96 2.36 -12.08
CA GLU A 21 -4.21 1.10 -11.38
C GLU A 21 -3.32 0.95 -10.13
N GLU A 22 -2.03 1.24 -10.25
CA GLU A 22 -1.07 1.22 -9.14
C GLU A 22 -1.45 2.27 -8.10
N MET A 23 -1.86 3.47 -8.55
CA MET A 23 -2.29 4.53 -7.64
C MET A 23 -3.59 4.17 -6.91
N ALA A 24 -4.56 3.57 -7.60
CA ALA A 24 -5.80 3.11 -6.98
C ALA A 24 -5.52 2.05 -5.90
N THR A 25 -4.57 1.16 -6.18
CA THR A 25 -4.10 0.14 -5.23
C THR A 25 -3.49 0.77 -3.99
N ILE A 26 -2.55 1.72 -4.14
CA ILE A 26 -1.92 2.41 -3.01
C ILE A 26 -2.98 3.11 -2.15
N ILE A 27 -3.93 3.80 -2.77
CA ILE A 27 -5.00 4.50 -2.05
C ILE A 27 -5.89 3.52 -1.30
N ALA A 28 -6.26 2.39 -1.91
CA ALA A 28 -7.03 1.34 -1.25
C ALA A 28 -6.29 0.78 -0.02
N MET A 29 -4.99 0.52 -0.16
CA MET A 29 -4.14 0.04 0.94
C MET A 29 -4.03 1.05 2.09
N LEU A 30 -4.05 2.36 1.80
CA LEU A 30 -4.06 3.42 2.81
C LEU A 30 -5.41 3.57 3.55
N GLN A 31 -6.53 3.10 2.98
CA GLN A 31 -7.83 3.13 3.65
C GLN A 31 -8.01 1.99 4.67
N VAL A 32 -7.33 0.87 4.42
CA VAL A 32 -7.35 -0.32 5.27
C VAL A 32 -6.54 -0.05 6.55
N GLN A 33 -6.85 -0.79 7.63
CA GLN A 33 -6.04 -0.72 8.87
C GLN A 33 -4.58 -1.15 8.61
N ASP A 34 -3.71 -0.87 9.58
CA ASP A 34 -2.28 -1.16 9.54
C ASP A 34 -2.00 -2.59 9.08
N VAL A 35 -1.41 -2.69 7.88
CA VAL A 35 -1.16 -3.97 7.20
C VAL A 35 0.04 -4.70 7.81
N PHE A 36 0.88 -3.95 8.52
CA PHE A 36 2.13 -4.38 9.06
C PHE A 36 2.00 -4.79 10.53
N LEU A 37 1.41 -5.96 10.77
CA LEU A 37 1.20 -6.50 12.12
C LEU A 37 2.54 -6.90 12.78
N THR A 38 2.88 -6.24 13.90
CA THR A 38 4.03 -6.60 14.74
C THR A 38 3.57 -7.30 16.03
N PRO A 39 3.45 -8.64 16.06
CA PRO A 39 3.11 -9.35 17.28
C PRO A 39 4.26 -9.25 18.31
N THR A 40 3.93 -8.93 19.56
CA THR A 40 4.90 -8.72 20.66
C THR A 40 5.87 -9.89 20.86
N ARG A 41 5.39 -11.13 20.66
CA ARG A 41 6.17 -12.36 20.84
C ARG A 41 7.18 -12.62 19.73
N ASN A 42 6.93 -12.15 18.51
CA ASN A 42 7.73 -12.44 17.32
C ASN A 42 8.15 -11.16 16.57
N ARG A 43 8.45 -10.09 17.31
CA ARG A 43 8.81 -8.79 16.74
C ARG A 43 9.98 -8.91 15.75
N ASN A 44 11.05 -9.62 16.11
CA ASN A 44 12.23 -9.75 15.25
C ASN A 44 11.91 -10.36 13.88
N ARG A 45 11.06 -11.39 13.82
CA ARG A 45 10.68 -12.04 12.57
C ARG A 45 9.71 -11.18 11.76
N SER A 46 8.80 -10.45 12.42
CA SER A 46 7.91 -9.51 11.73
C SER A 46 8.72 -8.37 11.10
N GLU A 47 9.67 -7.78 11.83
CA GLU A 47 10.53 -6.70 11.30
C GLU A 47 11.42 -7.19 10.14
N GLU A 48 11.91 -8.42 10.18
CA GLU A 48 12.66 -9.01 9.05
C GLU A 48 11.79 -9.09 7.79
N VAL A 49 10.55 -9.55 7.94
CA VAL A 49 9.60 -9.62 6.82
C VAL A 49 9.22 -8.22 6.33
N LYS A 50 8.95 -7.26 7.22
CA LYS A 50 8.68 -5.87 6.84
C LYS A 50 9.83 -5.28 6.01
N ARG A 51 11.08 -5.52 6.41
CA ARG A 51 12.26 -5.07 5.66
C ARG A 51 12.36 -5.65 4.26
N ARG A 52 11.82 -6.85 4.01
CA ARG A 52 11.81 -7.43 2.66
C ARG A 52 10.83 -6.73 1.72
N PHE A 53 9.78 -6.11 2.26
CA PHE A 53 8.80 -5.34 1.49
C PHE A 53 9.13 -3.84 1.47
N ALA A 54 10.05 -3.38 2.32
CA ALA A 54 10.51 -2.00 2.33
C ALA A 54 11.23 -1.69 1.02
N ALA A 55 10.67 -0.76 0.26
CA ALA A 55 11.28 -0.22 -0.94
C ALA A 55 12.10 1.02 -0.57
N GLU A 56 13.27 1.20 -1.19
CA GLU A 56 14.11 2.38 -0.99
C GLU A 56 13.39 3.66 -1.46
N GLU A 57 12.44 3.52 -2.38
CA GLU A 57 11.65 4.62 -2.92
C GLU A 57 10.51 5.10 -1.98
N GLY A 58 10.18 4.34 -0.93
CA GLY A 58 9.29 4.78 0.16
C GLY A 58 8.11 3.84 0.50
N ASP A 59 7.38 4.21 1.57
CA ASP A 59 6.32 3.37 2.17
C ASP A 59 5.13 3.10 1.22
N HIS A 60 4.84 4.02 0.30
CA HIS A 60 3.75 3.83 -0.67
C HIS A 60 4.06 2.71 -1.68
N ILE A 61 5.31 2.60 -2.11
CA ILE A 61 5.75 1.55 -3.03
C ILE A 61 5.85 0.21 -2.29
N ALA A 62 6.15 0.22 -0.99
CA ALA A 62 6.05 -0.98 -0.16
C ALA A 62 4.63 -1.56 -0.14
N TYR A 63 3.59 -0.72 -0.07
CA TYR A 63 2.19 -1.17 -0.16
C TYR A 63 1.84 -1.76 -1.54
N LEU A 64 2.34 -1.15 -2.61
CA LEU A 64 2.16 -1.68 -3.96
C LEU A 64 2.82 -3.05 -4.11
N ASN A 65 4.07 -3.19 -3.69
CA ASN A 65 4.81 -4.45 -3.72
C ASN A 65 4.10 -5.55 -2.92
N MET A 66 3.55 -5.20 -1.76
CA MET A 66 2.80 -6.14 -0.93
C MET A 66 1.50 -6.59 -1.62
N TYR A 67 0.76 -5.68 -2.25
CA TYR A 67 -0.45 -6.02 -2.99
C TYR A 67 -0.14 -6.90 -4.20
N THR A 68 0.90 -6.57 -4.97
CA THR A 68 1.35 -7.38 -6.11
C THR A 68 1.74 -8.79 -5.67
N MET A 69 2.45 -8.93 -4.54
CA MET A 69 2.81 -10.24 -3.96
C MET A 69 1.64 -10.98 -3.32
N PHE A 70 0.54 -10.30 -3.01
CA PHE A 70 -0.67 -10.93 -2.48
C PHE A 70 -1.56 -11.49 -3.60
N ILE A 71 -1.54 -10.85 -4.78
CA ILE A 71 -2.37 -11.22 -5.93
C ILE A 71 -1.67 -12.17 -6.89
N GLN A 72 -0.34 -12.10 -7.03
CA GLN A 72 0.47 -13.09 -7.76
C GLN A 72 0.63 -14.38 -6.96
#